data_AF-A0A7X6T2M0-F1
#
_entry.id   AF-A0A7X6T2M0-F1
#
_cell.length_a   1.000
_cell.length_b   1.000
_cell.length_c   1.000
_cell.angle_alpha   90.00
_cell.angle_beta   90.00
_cell.angle_gamma   90.00
#
_symmetry.space_group_name_H-M   'P 1'
#
loop_
_entity.id
_entity.type
_entity.pdbx_description
1 polymer ?
#
loop_
_entity_poly.entity_id
_entity_poly.type
_entity_poly.pdbx_seq_one_letter_code
_entity_poly.pdbx_strand_id
1 'polypeptide(L)'
;MHYLFDIQRLSIENGPGLRSTLFFAGCPLACPWCHNPEGQPQQSLLFYFDERCIQCGNCEDVCQDKALAYDPARGPVINHSN
;
A
#
# COMPACT_ATOMS: atom_id res chain seq x y z
N MET A 1 -14.86 -6.75 0.39
CA MET A 1 -13.52 -6.83 1.02
C MET A 1 -12.85 -5.51 0.76
N HIS A 2 -12.45 -4.77 1.80
CA HIS A 2 -11.88 -3.43 1.66
C HIS A 2 -10.35 -3.53 1.81
N TYR A 3 -9.59 -2.99 0.86
CA TYR A 3 -8.13 -3.03 0.89
C TYR A 3 -7.59 -1.75 1.52
N LEU A 4 -6.65 -1.82 2.46
CA LEU A 4 -5.99 -0.62 2.97
C LEU A 4 -4.98 -0.14 1.92
N PHE A 5 -5.02 1.15 1.55
CA PHE A 5 -4.09 1.71 0.55
C PHE A 5 -3.22 2.85 1.08
N ASP A 6 -3.62 3.52 2.16
CA ASP A 6 -2.79 4.53 2.80
C ASP A 6 -3.05 4.64 4.31
N ILE A 7 -2.03 5.08 5.04
CA ILE A 7 -2.05 5.33 6.48
C ILE A 7 -1.42 6.71 6.72
N GLN A 8 -2.26 7.72 6.89
CA GLN A 8 -1.81 9.07 7.19
C GLN A 8 -1.70 9.26 8.71
N ARG A 9 -0.46 9.38 9.21
CA ARG A 9 -0.20 9.70 10.62
C ARG A 9 -0.25 11.21 10.83
N LEU A 10 -0.63 11.63 12.03
CA LEU A 10 -0.69 13.04 12.43
C LEU A 10 -1.66 13.90 11.60
N SER A 11 -2.72 13.30 11.08
CA SER A 11 -3.72 13.99 10.27
C SER A 11 -4.58 14.93 11.13
N ILE A 12 -4.70 16.19 10.70
CA ILE A 12 -5.54 17.20 11.34
C ILE A 12 -6.75 17.57 10.49
N GLU A 13 -6.71 17.36 9.17
CA GLU A 13 -7.82 17.66 8.26
C GLU A 13 -9.00 16.70 8.37
N ASN A 14 -8.78 15.41 8.63
CA ASN A 14 -9.81 14.37 8.52
C ASN A 14 -10.59 14.17 9.84
N GLY A 15 -11.12 15.26 10.41
CA GLY A 15 -12.00 15.31 11.60
C GLY A 15 -11.51 16.30 12.68
N PRO A 16 -11.85 16.12 13.97
CA PRO A 16 -11.29 16.92 15.08
C PRO A 16 -10.01 16.29 15.70
N GLY A 17 -9.01 17.12 16.03
CA GLY A 17 -7.80 16.70 16.78
C GLY A 17 -6.67 16.07 15.96
N LEU A 18 -5.67 15.51 16.63
CA LEU A 18 -4.54 14.80 16.01
C LEU A 18 -4.87 13.31 15.90
N ARG A 19 -4.77 12.73 14.70
CA ARG A 19 -5.18 11.33 14.47
C ARG A 19 -4.27 10.56 13.53
N SER A 20 -4.48 9.25 13.49
CA SER A 20 -4.06 8.42 12.37
C SER A 20 -5.28 8.11 11.51
N THR A 21 -5.24 8.46 10.24
CA THR A 21 -6.32 8.22 9.27
C THR A 21 -5.95 7.01 8.42
N LEU A 22 -6.90 6.08 8.26
CA LEU A 22 -6.76 4.89 7.43
C LEU A 22 -7.60 5.05 6.17
N PHE A 23 -7.00 4.84 5.01
CA PHE A 23 -7.69 4.94 3.72
C PHE A 23 -7.89 3.57 3.09
N PHE A 24 -9.13 3.30 2.67
CA PHE A 24 -9.55 2.02 2.12
C PHE A 24 -9.97 2.13 0.65
N ALA A 25 -9.57 1.15 -0.14
CA ALA A 25 -9.81 1.04 -1.56
C ALA A 25 -11.07 0.21 -1.85
N GLY A 26 -11.59 0.34 -3.06
CA GLY A 26 -12.83 -0.28 -3.52
C GLY A 26 -14.06 0.62 -3.38
N CYS A 27 -13.88 1.95 -3.42
CA CYS A 27 -15.02 2.86 -3.52
C CYS A 27 -15.80 2.58 -4.82
N PRO A 28 -17.10 2.24 -4.75
CA PRO A 28 -17.87 1.85 -5.93
C PRO A 28 -18.37 3.06 -6.75
N LEU A 29 -18.04 4.28 -6.33
CA LEU A 29 -18.54 5.50 -6.95
C LEU A 29 -17.59 6.01 -8.04
N ALA A 30 -18.15 6.48 -9.15
CA ALA A 30 -17.43 7.12 -10.24
C ALA A 30 -17.69 8.63 -10.27
N CYS A 31 -17.43 9.31 -9.14
CA CYS A 31 -17.69 10.74 -9.00
C CYS A 31 -16.86 11.56 -10.01
N PRO A 32 -17.46 12.54 -10.73
CA PRO A 32 -16.72 13.41 -11.66
C PRO A 32 -15.55 14.18 -11.03
N TRP A 33 -15.64 14.45 -9.72
CA TRP A 33 -14.59 15.08 -8.91
C TRP A 33 -14.31 14.23 -7.67
N CYS A 34 -13.76 13.05 -7.89
CA CYS A 34 -13.38 12.16 -6.80
C CYS A 34 -12.31 12.82 -5.92
N HIS A 35 -12.56 12.88 -4.61
CA HIS A 35 -11.62 13.45 -3.65
C HIS A 35 -10.38 12.57 -3.46
N ASN A 36 -10.55 11.25 -3.52
CA ASN A 36 -9.50 10.25 -3.36
C ASN A 36 -9.58 9.22 -4.50
N PRO A 37 -9.19 9.58 -5.74
CA PRO A 37 -9.24 8.67 -6.89
C PRO A 37 -8.41 7.40 -6.68
N GLU A 38 -7.39 7.44 -5.84
CA GLU A 38 -6.52 6.32 -5.45
C GLU A 38 -7.29 5.22 -4.71
N GLY A 39 -8.44 5.53 -4.11
CA GLY A 39 -9.30 4.57 -3.42
C GLY A 39 -10.30 3.84 -4.32
N GLN A 40 -10.34 4.13 -5.62
CA GLN A 40 -11.25 3.45 -6.55
C GLN A 40 -10.82 2.02 -6.91
N PRO A 41 -9.53 1.74 -7.20
CA PRO A 41 -9.09 0.39 -7.56
C PRO A 41 -9.45 -0.65 -6.47
N GLN A 42 -9.99 -1.78 -6.89
CA GLN A 42 -10.31 -2.89 -5.98
C GLN A 42 -9.15 -3.90 -5.94
N GLN A 43 -7.98 -3.43 -5.51
CA GLN A 43 -6.77 -4.26 -5.42
C GLN A 43 -6.01 -4.01 -4.12
N SER A 44 -5.29 -5.04 -3.65
CA SER A 44 -4.35 -4.88 -2.55
C SER A 44 -3.12 -4.10 -3.01
N LEU A 45 -2.66 -3.17 -2.17
CA LEU A 45 -1.40 -2.47 -2.37
C LEU A 45 -0.33 -3.04 -1.44
N LEU A 46 0.84 -3.33 -2.00
CA LEU A 46 2.00 -3.76 -1.23
C LEU A 46 2.66 -2.53 -0.60
N PHE A 47 2.65 -2.47 0.73
CA PHE A 47 3.42 -1.48 1.47
C PHE A 47 4.87 -1.94 1.60
N TYR A 48 5.78 -1.23 0.92
CA TYR A 48 7.21 -1.43 1.03
C TYR A 48 7.91 -0.11 1.33
N PHE A 49 8.75 -0.12 2.35
CA PHE A 49 9.55 1.03 2.78
C PHE A 49 11.01 0.61 2.76
N ASP A 50 11.74 1.04 1.74
CA ASP A 50 13.17 0.76 1.55
C ASP A 50 13.96 1.06 2.83
N GLU A 51 13.77 2.24 3.42
CA GLU A 51 14.53 2.64 4.61
C GLU A 51 14.28 1.78 5.86
N ARG A 52 13.24 0.93 5.85
CA ARG A 52 12.92 0.00 6.96
C ARG A 52 13.30 -1.44 6.65
N CYS A 53 13.72 -1.74 5.42
CA CYS A 53 14.10 -3.08 5.03
C CYS A 53 15.44 -3.47 5.68
N ILE A 54 15.47 -4.58 6.41
CA ILE A 54 16.70 -5.11 7.02
C ILE A 54 17.46 -6.09 6.12
N GLN A 55 17.08 -6.18 4.83
CA GLN A 55 17.76 -7.02 3.84
C GLN A 55 17.81 -8.52 4.21
N CYS A 56 16.71 -9.05 4.75
CA CYS A 56 16.63 -10.45 5.18
C CYS A 56 16.28 -11.44 4.06
N GLY A 57 15.72 -11.00 2.94
CA GLY A 57 15.31 -11.86 1.82
C GLY A 57 14.03 -12.68 2.03
N ASN A 58 13.54 -12.85 3.26
CA ASN A 58 12.37 -13.69 3.58
C ASN A 58 11.09 -13.36 2.79
N CYS A 59 10.96 -12.14 2.25
CA CYS A 59 9.80 -11.73 1.48
C CYS A 59 9.63 -12.54 0.17
N GLU A 60 10.73 -12.98 -0.45
CA GLU A 60 10.70 -13.83 -1.65
C GLU A 60 10.09 -15.19 -1.34
N ASP A 61 10.55 -15.84 -0.25
CA ASP A 61 10.11 -17.18 0.14
C ASP A 61 8.61 -17.27 0.49
N VAL A 62 8.06 -16.22 1.09
CA VAL A 62 6.65 -16.20 1.54
C VAL A 62 5.68 -15.69 0.48
N CYS A 63 6.17 -15.17 -0.65
CA CYS A 63 5.32 -14.58 -1.68
C CYS A 63 4.59 -15.67 -2.47
N GLN A 64 3.28 -15.82 -2.23
CA GLN A 64 2.45 -16.81 -2.91
C GLN A 64 2.33 -16.55 -4.42
N ASP A 65 2.25 -15.27 -4.80
CA ASP A 65 2.08 -14.85 -6.20
C ASP A 65 3.39 -14.81 -6.98
N LYS A 66 4.53 -15.12 -6.31
CA LYS A 66 5.89 -15.04 -6.88
C LYS A 66 6.18 -13.68 -7.53
N ALA A 67 5.58 -12.62 -6.99
CA ALA A 67 5.74 -11.25 -7.46
C ALA A 67 6.99 -10.56 -6.86
N LEU A 68 7.64 -11.19 -5.89
CA LEU A 68 8.83 -10.67 -5.22
C LEU A 68 10.05 -11.53 -5.57
N ALA A 69 11.14 -10.88 -5.98
CA ALA A 69 12.46 -11.50 -6.14
C ALA A 69 13.48 -10.72 -5.29
N TYR A 70 14.46 -11.39 -4.68
CA TYR A 70 15.44 -10.70 -3.85
C TYR A 70 16.81 -10.56 -4.54
N ASP A 71 17.35 -9.33 -4.59
CA ASP A 71 18.72 -9.04 -5.04
C ASP A 71 19.56 -8.61 -3.83
N PRO A 72 20.64 -9.32 -3.45
CA PRO A 72 21.48 -8.96 -2.31
C PRO A 72 22.12 -7.57 -2.37
N ALA A 73 22.26 -6.97 -3.55
CA ALA A 73 22.83 -5.64 -3.74
C ALA A 73 21.76 -4.52 -3.74
N ARG A 74 20.50 -4.84 -4.01
CA ARG A 74 19.41 -3.85 -4.25
C ARG A 74 18.16 -4.06 -3.39
N GLY A 75 18.05 -5.19 -2.69
CA GLY A 75 16.89 -5.59 -1.93
C GLY A 75 15.78 -6.23 -2.78
N PRO A 76 14.54 -6.25 -2.26
CA PRO A 76 13.39 -6.80 -2.96
C PRO A 76 13.05 -6.05 -4.26
N VAL A 77 12.90 -6.80 -5.35
CA VAL A 77 12.36 -6.36 -6.63
C VAL A 77 10.90 -6.79 -6.70
N ILE A 78 10.00 -5.81 -6.89
CA ILE A 78 8.55 -6.01 -6.85
C ILE A 78 7.99 -5.94 -8.27
N ASN A 79 7.28 -6.98 -8.69
CA ASN A 79 6.49 -6.99 -9.91
C ASN A 79 5.04 -6.57 -9.61
N HIS A 80 4.63 -5.42 -10.14
CA HIS A 80 3.28 -4.87 -9.94
C HIS A 80 2.25 -5.35 -10.98
N SER A 81 2.60 -6.32 -11.82
CA SER A 81 1.75 -6.78 -12.93
C SER A 81 0.85 -7.97 -12.59
N ASN A 82 0.94 -8.50 -11.36
CA ASN A 82 0.18 -9.67 -10.88
C ASN A 82 -0.94 -9.26 -9.92
#